data_AF-X1MYC9-F1
#
_entry.id   AF-X1MYC9-F1
#
_cell.length_a   1.000
_cell.length_b   1.000
_cell.length_c   1.000
_cell.angle_alpha   90.00
_cell.angle_beta   90.00
_cell.angle_gamma   90.00
#
_symmetry.space_group_name_H-M   'P 1'
#
loop_
_entity.id
_entity.type
_entity.pdbx_description
1 polymer ?
#
loop_
_entity_poly.entity_id
_entity_poly.type
_entity_poly.pdbx_seq_one_letter_code
_entity_poly.pdbx_strand_id
1 'polypeptide(L)'
;GIDSLDIFALGINYRNISFITRCLKKNIPVLIMPCLDVRKGEVYFAFYNLTSKVDRGSKYLARIGTGGRHYFISKEGKNILVRNCDLKDLLNGLTANGVLKIPDCGSRYRNPEILIGGNCCINYGKMLSDIARQNKIFNLDKKTAYPIARHLNICAYFNAVRKVKAKNLIPVYVRELVPFGS
;
A
#
# COMPACT_ATOMS: atom_id res chain seq x y z
N GLY A 1 -7.77 -10.20 -7.30
CA GLY A 1 -8.88 -9.24 -7.38
C GLY A 1 -8.31 -7.88 -7.07
N ILE A 2 -9.10 -7.01 -6.44
CA ILE A 2 -8.60 -5.86 -5.69
C ILE A 2 -8.64 -6.28 -4.23
N ASP A 3 -7.51 -6.24 -3.54
CA ASP A 3 -7.42 -6.62 -2.13
C ASP A 3 -7.64 -5.39 -1.24
N SER A 4 -8.14 -5.57 -0.01
CA SER A 4 -8.31 -4.46 0.94
C SER A 4 -6.99 -3.71 1.18
N LEU A 5 -5.86 -4.44 1.24
CA LEU A 5 -4.52 -3.85 1.36
C LEU A 5 -4.19 -2.88 0.23
N ASP A 6 -4.66 -3.14 -0.99
CA ASP A 6 -4.47 -2.25 -2.13
C ASP A 6 -5.17 -0.89 -1.89
N ILE A 7 -6.41 -0.93 -1.40
CA ILE A 7 -7.21 0.27 -1.12
C ILE A 7 -6.53 1.12 -0.04
N PHE A 8 -6.00 0.46 1.00
CA PHE A 8 -5.25 1.14 2.05
C PHE A 8 -3.92 1.70 1.56
N ALA A 9 -3.18 0.95 0.73
CA ALA A 9 -1.92 1.41 0.15
C ALA A 9 -2.11 2.71 -0.63
N LEU A 10 -3.19 2.81 -1.44
CA LEU A 10 -3.54 4.06 -2.12
C LEU A 10 -3.90 5.17 -1.15
N GLY A 11 -4.70 4.89 -0.12
CA GLY A 11 -5.07 5.91 0.86
C GLY A 11 -3.86 6.51 1.58
N ILE A 12 -2.94 5.64 2.02
CA ILE A 12 -1.69 6.06 2.65
C ILE A 12 -0.84 6.86 1.65
N ASN A 13 -0.79 6.43 0.38
CA ASN A 13 -0.07 7.18 -0.65
C ASN A 13 -0.62 8.61 -0.82
N TYR A 14 -1.91 8.75 -1.11
CA TYR A 14 -2.53 10.05 -1.38
C TYR A 14 -2.38 11.01 -0.21
N ARG A 15 -2.52 10.49 1.02
CA ARG A 15 -2.41 11.30 2.22
C ARG A 15 -0.99 11.79 2.49
N ASN A 16 0.01 10.98 2.16
CA ASN A 16 1.41 11.26 2.44
C ASN A 16 2.17 11.75 1.19
N ILE A 17 1.46 12.22 0.17
CA ILE A 17 2.05 12.55 -1.14
C ILE A 17 3.19 13.57 -1.03
N SER A 18 3.06 14.59 -0.17
CA SER A 18 4.12 15.59 0.03
C SER A 18 5.40 15.00 0.62
N PHE A 19 5.27 14.12 1.62
CA PHE A 19 6.39 13.39 2.21
C PHE A 19 7.06 12.48 1.17
N ILE A 20 6.25 11.66 0.51
CA ILE A 20 6.69 10.73 -0.55
C ILE A 20 7.47 11.48 -1.62
N THR A 21 6.93 12.60 -2.10
CA THR A 21 7.54 13.41 -3.16
C THR A 21 8.91 13.95 -2.74
N ARG A 22 9.03 14.40 -1.49
CA ARG A 22 10.30 14.89 -0.94
C ARG A 22 11.34 13.78 -0.87
N CYS A 23 10.97 12.58 -0.44
CA CYS A 23 11.88 11.43 -0.37
C CYS A 23 12.31 10.96 -1.76
N LEU A 24 11.37 10.82 -2.70
CA LEU A 24 11.66 10.41 -4.07
C LEU A 24 12.54 11.44 -4.82
N LYS A 25 12.37 12.74 -4.57
CA LYS A 25 13.27 13.79 -5.11
C LYS A 25 14.72 13.63 -4.63
N LYS A 26 14.93 13.06 -3.44
CA LYS A 26 16.25 12.77 -2.86
C LYS A 26 16.76 11.36 -3.21
N ASN A 27 16.09 10.63 -4.11
CA ASN A 27 16.36 9.23 -4.44
C ASN A 27 16.29 8.28 -3.22
N ILE A 28 15.50 8.63 -2.21
CA ILE A 28 15.25 7.76 -1.06
C ILE A 28 14.10 6.82 -1.43
N PRO A 29 14.28 5.49 -1.38
CA PRO A 29 13.19 4.55 -1.64
C PRO A 29 12.07 4.73 -0.63
N VAL A 30 10.82 4.72 -1.10
CA VAL A 30 9.65 4.81 -0.23
C VAL A 30 8.77 3.59 -0.42
N LEU A 31 8.48 2.92 0.70
CA LEU A 31 7.53 1.82 0.74
C LEU A 31 6.31 2.19 1.56
N ILE A 32 5.19 1.57 1.21
CA ILE A 32 3.92 1.68 1.93
C ILE A 32 3.59 0.30 2.47
N MET A 33 3.27 0.25 3.75
CA MET A 33 2.93 -0.97 4.49
C MET A 33 1.52 -0.81 5.07
N PRO A 34 0.47 -1.04 4.27
CA PRO A 34 -0.89 -1.13 4.82
C PRO A 34 -0.97 -2.32 5.76
N CYS A 35 -1.48 -2.10 6.97
CA CYS A 35 -1.62 -3.09 8.03
C CYS A 35 -3.09 -3.21 8.42
N LEU A 36 -3.60 -4.43 8.34
CA LEU A 36 -4.96 -4.79 8.70
C LEU A 36 -4.99 -5.62 9.98
N ASP A 37 -5.83 -5.22 10.91
CA ASP A 37 -6.21 -6.04 12.06
C ASP A 37 -7.28 -7.04 11.61
N VAL A 38 -6.94 -8.32 11.61
CA VAL A 38 -7.80 -9.41 11.09
C VAL A 38 -8.42 -10.27 12.19
N ARG A 39 -8.56 -9.70 13.40
CA ARG A 39 -9.04 -10.36 14.65
C ARG A 39 -8.01 -11.35 15.20
N LYS A 40 -8.26 -11.83 16.43
CA LYS A 40 -7.40 -12.79 17.17
C LYS A 40 -5.95 -12.32 17.41
N GLY A 41 -5.72 -11.01 17.46
CA GLY A 41 -4.39 -10.47 17.70
C GLY A 41 -3.44 -10.60 16.51
N GLU A 42 -3.97 -10.79 15.30
CA GLU A 42 -3.17 -10.96 14.09
C GLU A 42 -3.15 -9.68 13.24
N VAL A 43 -1.99 -9.43 12.63
CA VAL A 43 -1.72 -8.32 11.72
C VAL A 43 -1.47 -8.90 10.33
N TYR A 44 -2.29 -8.48 9.38
CA TYR A 44 -2.19 -8.84 7.97
C TYR A 44 -1.69 -7.64 7.16
N PHE A 45 -0.57 -7.77 6.47
CA PHE A 45 0.05 -6.67 5.75
C PHE A 45 0.77 -7.12 4.48
N ALA A 46 1.19 -6.15 3.67
CA ALA A 46 2.09 -6.35 2.55
C ALA A 46 2.93 -5.08 2.35
N PHE A 47 3.96 -5.16 1.52
CA PHE A 47 4.74 -3.99 1.11
C PHE A 47 4.32 -3.54 -0.28
N TYR A 48 4.30 -2.23 -0.49
CA TYR A 48 4.08 -1.61 -1.78
C TYR A 48 5.20 -0.62 -2.04
N ASN A 49 5.75 -0.65 -3.24
CA ASN A 49 6.84 0.20 -3.68
C ASN A 49 6.35 1.23 -4.70
N LEU A 50 7.05 2.36 -4.75
CA LEU A 50 6.82 3.44 -5.70
C LEU A 50 7.96 3.51 -6.70
N THR A 51 7.69 3.11 -7.94
CA THR A 51 8.71 3.07 -9.00
C THR A 51 8.36 4.02 -10.13
N SER A 52 9.37 4.64 -10.74
CA SER A 52 9.19 5.47 -11.95
C SER A 52 9.06 4.62 -13.22
N LYS A 53 9.50 3.36 -13.16
CA LYS A 53 9.48 2.39 -14.25
C LYS A 53 8.71 1.15 -13.84
N VAL A 54 7.92 0.65 -14.77
CA VAL A 54 7.11 -0.55 -14.65
C VAL A 54 7.26 -1.27 -15.98
N ASP A 55 7.72 -2.52 -15.94
CA ASP A 55 7.88 -3.33 -17.15
C ASP A 55 6.53 -3.54 -17.82
N ARG A 56 6.52 -3.64 -19.16
CA ARG A 56 5.28 -3.93 -19.90
C ARG A 56 4.67 -5.24 -19.37
N GLY A 57 3.45 -5.15 -18.83
CA GLY A 57 2.72 -6.29 -18.28
C GLY A 57 2.88 -6.50 -16.77
N SER A 58 3.76 -5.76 -16.10
CA SER A 58 3.91 -5.87 -14.65
C SER A 58 2.69 -5.31 -13.89
N LYS A 59 2.39 -5.93 -12.74
CA LYS A 59 1.16 -5.67 -11.99
C LYS A 59 1.30 -4.44 -11.10
N TYR A 60 0.88 -3.28 -11.60
CA TYR A 60 0.77 -2.06 -10.79
C TYR A 60 -0.67 -1.80 -10.36
N LEU A 61 -0.82 -1.15 -9.21
CA LEU A 61 -2.09 -0.81 -8.60
C LEU A 61 -2.65 0.52 -9.13
N ALA A 62 -1.80 1.54 -9.24
CA ALA A 62 -2.17 2.82 -9.83
C ALA A 62 -0.95 3.55 -10.39
N ARG A 63 -1.21 4.49 -11.29
CA ARG A 63 -0.23 5.50 -11.73
C ARG A 63 -0.55 6.82 -11.03
N ILE A 64 0.44 7.39 -10.36
CA ILE A 64 0.30 8.56 -9.50
C ILE A 64 1.22 9.65 -10.04
N GLY A 65 0.64 10.82 -10.33
CA GLY A 65 1.41 12.02 -10.68
C GLY A 65 1.85 12.74 -9.42
N THR A 66 3.15 12.99 -9.27
CA THR A 66 3.64 13.91 -8.24
C THR A 66 4.90 14.67 -8.66
N GLY A 67 4.91 15.98 -8.38
CA GLY A 67 6.07 16.85 -8.63
C GLY A 67 6.53 16.86 -10.09
N GLY A 68 5.60 16.80 -11.05
CA GLY A 68 5.89 16.74 -12.49
C GLY A 68 6.40 15.39 -13.00
N ARG A 69 6.48 14.37 -12.13
CA ARG A 69 6.85 13.00 -12.49
C ARG A 69 5.68 12.05 -12.25
N HIS A 70 5.74 10.87 -12.86
CA HIS A 70 4.81 9.79 -12.58
C HIS A 70 5.53 8.65 -11.89
N TYR A 71 4.87 8.10 -10.88
CA TYR A 71 5.29 6.88 -10.22
C TYR A 71 4.13 5.88 -10.27
N PHE A 72 4.48 4.61 -10.25
CA PHE A 72 3.54 3.52 -10.16
C PHE A 72 3.66 2.93 -8.76
N ILE A 73 2.52 2.66 -8.15
CA ILE A 73 2.45 1.90 -6.92
C ILE A 73 2.24 0.44 -7.27
N SER A 74 3.12 -0.43 -6.79
CA SER A 74 3.09 -1.87 -7.05
C SER A 74 3.32 -2.63 -5.77
N LYS A 75 2.64 -3.77 -5.61
CA LYS A 75 2.86 -4.66 -4.48
C LYS A 75 4.20 -5.37 -4.63
N GLU A 76 4.98 -5.41 -3.57
CA GLU A 76 6.25 -6.12 -3.48
C GLU A 76 6.10 -7.36 -2.59
N GLY A 77 6.49 -8.50 -3.13
CA GLY A 77 6.40 -9.78 -2.43
C GLY A 77 4.96 -10.23 -2.14
N LYS A 78 4.83 -11.11 -1.14
CA LYS A 78 3.56 -11.73 -0.75
C LYS A 78 2.88 -10.99 0.40
N ASN A 79 1.62 -11.35 0.64
CA ASN A 79 0.93 -10.99 1.87
C ASN A 79 1.54 -11.72 3.06
N ILE A 80 1.61 -11.05 4.20
CA ILE A 80 2.17 -11.56 5.43
C ILE A 80 1.09 -11.48 6.51
N LEU A 81 0.90 -12.59 7.23
CA LEU A 81 0.08 -12.68 8.43
C LEU A 81 1.01 -13.00 9.60
N VAL A 82 0.91 -12.24 10.68
CA VAL A 82 1.75 -12.42 11.87
C VAL A 82 0.96 -12.07 13.12
N ARG A 83 1.27 -12.68 14.26
CA ARG A 83 0.73 -12.23 15.54
C ARG A 83 1.29 -10.85 15.87
N ASN A 84 0.47 -10.01 16.49
CA ASN A 84 0.85 -8.65 16.86
C ASN A 84 2.11 -8.62 17.74
N CYS A 85 2.26 -9.55 18.69
CA CYS A 85 3.43 -9.66 19.55
C CYS A 85 4.73 -9.91 18.78
N ASP A 86 4.64 -10.62 17.65
CA ASP A 86 5.81 -11.03 16.85
C ASP A 86 6.12 -10.02 15.72
N LEU A 87 5.24 -9.03 15.48
CA LEU A 87 5.40 -8.07 14.37
C LEU A 87 6.70 -7.28 14.49
N LYS A 88 7.05 -6.85 15.70
CA LYS A 88 8.26 -6.05 15.93
C LYS A 88 9.52 -6.83 15.54
N ASP A 89 9.64 -8.06 16.00
CA ASP A 89 10.80 -8.90 15.75
C ASP A 89 10.90 -9.29 14.28
N LEU A 90 9.74 -9.57 13.66
CA LEU A 90 9.65 -9.77 12.22
C LEU A 90 10.19 -8.53 11.47
N LEU A 91 9.67 -7.33 11.75
CA LEU A 91 10.09 -6.11 11.06
C LEU A 91 11.57 -5.81 11.26
N ASN A 92 12.10 -5.98 12.47
CA ASN A 92 13.53 -5.83 12.76
C ASN A 92 14.37 -6.80 11.92
N GLY A 93 13.93 -8.06 11.78
CA GLY A 93 14.58 -9.05 10.92
C GLY A 93 14.54 -8.66 9.44
N LEU A 94 13.40 -8.12 8.97
CA LEU A 94 13.24 -7.66 7.59
C LEU A 94 14.09 -6.41 7.28
N THR A 95 14.38 -5.55 8.27
CA THR A 95 15.10 -4.28 8.10
C THR A 95 16.52 -4.26 8.68
N ALA A 96 17.12 -5.43 8.91
CA ALA A 96 18.44 -5.53 9.51
C ALA A 96 19.52 -4.76 8.72
N ASN A 97 20.44 -4.09 9.43
CA ASN A 97 21.55 -3.31 8.87
C ASN A 97 21.11 -2.21 7.88
N GLY A 98 19.92 -1.63 8.07
CA GLY A 98 19.38 -0.58 7.20
C GLY A 98 18.99 -1.07 5.81
N VAL A 99 18.87 -2.39 5.60
CA VAL A 99 18.42 -2.97 4.34
C VAL A 99 17.09 -3.67 4.57
N LEU A 100 16.04 -3.21 3.90
CA LEU A 100 14.79 -3.93 3.83
C LEU A 100 14.92 -5.07 2.82
N LYS A 101 14.72 -6.31 3.29
CA LYS A 101 14.58 -7.52 2.48
C LYS A 101 13.13 -8.00 2.60
N ILE A 102 12.38 -7.91 1.51
CA ILE A 102 10.99 -8.39 1.48
C ILE A 102 11.01 -9.90 1.19
N PRO A 103 10.27 -10.73 1.96
CA PRO A 103 10.23 -12.17 1.72
C PRO A 103 9.75 -12.50 0.31
N ASP A 104 10.35 -13.53 -0.29
CA ASP A 104 10.04 -14.03 -1.64
C ASP A 104 10.10 -12.94 -2.73
N CYS A 105 10.92 -11.91 -2.49
CA CYS A 105 11.17 -10.80 -3.40
C CYS A 105 12.68 -10.61 -3.54
N GLY A 106 13.18 -10.55 -4.78
CA GLY A 106 14.60 -10.27 -5.04
C GLY A 106 15.01 -8.83 -4.72
N SER A 107 14.02 -7.93 -4.54
CA SER A 107 14.23 -6.51 -4.28
C SER A 107 14.85 -6.29 -2.90
N ARG A 108 15.89 -5.46 -2.86
CA ARG A 108 16.52 -4.97 -1.62
C ARG A 108 16.52 -3.46 -1.63
N TYR A 109 16.05 -2.86 -0.54
CA TYR A 109 15.99 -1.42 -0.40
C TYR A 109 16.94 -0.98 0.70
N ARG A 110 17.94 -0.17 0.36
CA ARG A 110 18.88 0.39 1.32
C ARG A 110 18.33 1.71 1.85
N ASN A 111 18.28 1.84 3.18
CA ASN A 111 17.76 2.99 3.93
C ASN A 111 16.42 3.51 3.38
N PRO A 112 15.39 2.65 3.23
CA PRO A 112 14.08 3.11 2.76
C PRO A 112 13.36 3.91 3.84
N GLU A 113 12.39 4.72 3.42
CA GLU A 113 11.34 5.25 4.27
C GLU A 113 10.10 4.36 4.11
N ILE A 114 9.54 3.89 5.23
CA ILE A 114 8.40 2.95 5.24
C ILE A 114 7.21 3.64 5.93
N LEU A 115 6.14 3.87 5.16
CA LEU A 115 4.89 4.42 5.68
C LEU A 115 3.97 3.29 6.14
N ILE A 116 3.75 3.18 7.44
CA ILE A 116 2.81 2.22 8.03
C ILE A 116 1.47 2.91 8.24
N GLY A 117 0.39 2.31 7.76
CA GLY A 117 -0.98 2.80 8.01
C GLY A 117 -1.99 1.66 7.97
N GLY A 118 -3.27 2.00 8.01
CA GLY A 118 -4.36 1.02 8.05
C GLY A 118 -5.07 0.94 9.39
N ASN A 119 -6.06 0.08 9.49
CA ASN A 119 -6.90 -0.02 10.69
C ASN A 119 -6.12 -0.57 11.92
N CYS A 120 -4.95 -1.21 11.74
CA CYS A 120 -4.07 -1.58 12.85
C CYS A 120 -3.67 -0.37 13.71
N CYS A 121 -3.66 0.85 13.17
CA CYS A 121 -3.36 2.04 13.94
C CYS A 121 -4.40 2.33 15.04
N ILE A 122 -5.62 1.79 14.94
CA ILE A 122 -6.66 1.91 15.96
C ILE A 122 -6.35 1.00 17.14
N ASN A 123 -6.18 -0.30 16.87
CA ASN A 123 -6.11 -1.31 17.94
C ASN A 123 -4.68 -1.57 18.43
N TYR A 124 -3.68 -1.41 17.56
CA TYR A 124 -2.27 -1.67 17.85
C TYR A 124 -1.41 -0.40 17.77
N GLY A 125 -2.03 0.78 17.90
CA GLY A 125 -1.37 2.08 17.71
C GLY A 125 -0.15 2.32 18.60
N LYS A 126 -0.18 1.84 19.86
CA LYS A 126 0.95 1.94 20.80
C LYS A 126 2.15 1.14 20.30
N MET A 127 1.94 -0.13 19.97
CA MET A 127 2.97 -1.03 19.43
C MET A 127 3.58 -0.47 18.14
N LEU A 128 2.76 0.01 17.21
CA LEU A 128 3.24 0.64 15.97
C LEU A 128 4.04 1.92 16.26
N SER A 129 3.64 2.70 17.26
CA SER A 129 4.36 3.91 17.67
C SER A 129 5.71 3.59 18.31
N ASP A 130 5.81 2.49 19.06
CA ASP A 130 7.07 2.00 19.60
C ASP A 130 8.01 1.52 18.48
N ILE A 131 7.49 0.80 17.48
CA ILE A 131 8.26 0.40 16.29
C ILE A 131 8.83 1.62 15.57
N ALA A 132 7.99 2.63 15.30
CA ALA A 132 8.40 3.85 14.60
C ALA A 132 9.40 4.69 15.41
N ARG A 133 9.28 4.72 16.73
CA ARG A 133 10.21 5.46 17.61
C ARG A 133 11.59 4.82 17.66
N GLN A 134 11.66 3.49 17.66
CA GLN A 134 12.93 2.75 17.75
C GLN A 134 13.67 2.72 16.41
N ASN A 135 12.93 2.74 15.30
CA ASN A 135 13.47 2.63 13.96
C ASN A 135 13.07 3.85 13.11
N LYS A 136 14.03 4.76 12.88
CA LYS A 136 13.80 6.04 12.16
C LYS A 136 13.29 5.89 10.73
N ILE A 137 13.35 4.69 10.15
CA ILE A 137 12.84 4.40 8.79
C ILE A 137 11.31 4.27 8.74
N PHE A 138 10.64 3.99 9.87
CA PHE A 138 9.19 3.81 9.88
C PHE A 138 8.48 5.11 10.26
N ASN A 139 7.49 5.48 9.45
CA ASN A 139 6.65 6.65 9.65
C ASN A 139 5.19 6.18 9.74
N LEU A 140 4.43 6.70 10.71
CA LEU A 140 3.05 6.28 10.93
C LEU A 140 2.04 7.22 10.28
N ASP A 141 1.17 6.66 9.45
CA ASP A 141 -0.09 7.26 9.03
C ASP A 141 -1.24 6.70 9.88
N LYS A 142 -1.47 7.35 11.03
CA LYS A 142 -2.57 7.00 11.97
C LYS A 142 -3.96 7.34 11.43
N LYS A 143 -4.02 7.88 10.23
CA LYS A 143 -5.07 8.77 9.77
C LYS A 143 -5.82 8.08 8.62
N THR A 144 -5.17 7.19 7.88
CA THR A 144 -5.79 6.26 6.92
C THR A 144 -6.23 4.97 7.63
N ALA A 145 -7.28 5.07 8.44
CA ALA A 145 -7.76 3.95 9.28
C ALA A 145 -8.85 3.09 8.61
N TYR A 146 -9.52 3.59 7.57
CA TYR A 146 -10.61 2.90 6.87
C TYR A 146 -10.40 2.92 5.35
N PRO A 147 -10.87 1.89 4.62
CA PRO A 147 -10.88 1.93 3.17
C PRO A 147 -11.89 2.98 2.70
N ILE A 148 -11.57 3.68 1.60
CA ILE A 148 -12.44 4.71 1.03
C ILE A 148 -12.81 4.31 -0.40
N ALA A 149 -14.08 4.45 -0.76
CA ALA A 149 -14.61 4.08 -2.08
C ALA A 149 -13.84 4.75 -3.24
N ARG A 150 -13.39 6.00 -3.05
CA ARG A 150 -12.53 6.69 -4.03
C ARG A 150 -11.27 5.89 -4.38
N HIS A 151 -10.59 5.30 -3.40
CA HIS A 151 -9.38 4.51 -3.64
C HIS A 151 -9.72 3.18 -4.30
N LEU A 152 -10.83 2.54 -3.90
CA LEU A 152 -11.35 1.35 -4.59
C LEU A 152 -11.62 1.61 -6.07
N ASN A 153 -12.26 2.73 -6.41
CA ASN A 153 -12.54 3.12 -7.79
C ASN A 153 -11.26 3.30 -8.60
N ILE A 154 -10.20 3.86 -8.01
CA ILE A 154 -8.89 3.99 -8.64
C ILE A 154 -8.26 2.61 -8.87
N CYS A 155 -8.26 1.73 -7.87
CA CYS A 155 -7.80 0.34 -8.02
C CYS A 155 -8.55 -0.36 -9.16
N ALA A 156 -9.87 -0.21 -9.22
CA ALA A 156 -10.74 -0.83 -10.20
C ALA A 156 -10.46 -0.31 -11.61
N TYR A 157 -10.32 1.01 -11.75
CA TYR A 157 -9.96 1.66 -13.00
C TYR A 157 -8.65 1.10 -13.57
N PHE A 158 -7.57 1.10 -12.79
CA PHE A 158 -6.28 0.62 -13.26
C PHE A 158 -6.24 -0.90 -13.48
N ASN A 159 -6.97 -1.67 -12.67
CA ASN A 159 -7.14 -3.10 -12.90
C ASN A 159 -7.88 -3.38 -14.22
N ALA A 160 -8.91 -2.60 -14.56
CA ALA A 160 -9.61 -2.70 -15.84
C ALA A 160 -8.71 -2.31 -17.01
N VAL A 161 -8.04 -1.15 -16.94
CA VAL A 161 -7.10 -0.67 -17.98
C VAL A 161 -6.00 -1.69 -18.26
N ARG A 162 -5.53 -2.41 -17.24
CA ARG A 162 -4.51 -3.48 -17.40
C ARG A 162 -5.03 -4.73 -18.09
N LYS A 163 -6.31 -5.10 -17.90
CA LYS A 163 -6.92 -6.31 -18.48
C LYS A 163 -7.44 -6.10 -19.90
N VAL A 164 -7.67 -4.85 -20.28
CA VAL A 164 -8.21 -4.50 -21.59
C VAL A 164 -7.04 -4.34 -22.57
N LYS A 165 -6.86 -5.30 -23.49
CA LYS A 165 -6.39 -4.94 -24.85
C LYS A 165 -7.35 -3.85 -25.31
N ALA A 166 -6.85 -2.63 -25.52
CA ALA A 166 -7.65 -1.45 -25.85
C ALA A 166 -8.81 -1.78 -26.79
N LYS A 167 -10.01 -1.94 -26.22
CA LYS A 167 -11.27 -1.93 -26.95
C LYS A 167 -12.09 -0.87 -26.25
N ASN A 168 -12.62 0.05 -27.05
CA ASN A 168 -13.31 1.26 -26.62
C ASN A 168 -14.21 1.00 -25.42
N LEU A 169 -14.05 1.82 -24.37
CA LEU A 169 -14.96 1.88 -23.24
C LEU A 169 -16.31 2.38 -23.77
N ILE A 170 -17.25 1.48 -23.99
CA ILE A 170 -18.66 1.83 -24.16
C ILE A 170 -19.24 1.91 -22.74
N PRO A 171 -19.60 3.09 -22.23
CA PRO A 171 -20.26 3.19 -20.92
C PRO A 171 -21.65 2.57 -21.03
N VAL A 172 -21.86 1.43 -20.37
CA VAL A 172 -23.21 0.89 -20.17
C VAL A 172 -23.77 1.57 -18.92
N TYR A 173 -24.71 2.50 -19.13
CA TYR A 173 -25.52 3.04 -18.05
C TYR A 173 -26.61 2.03 -17.71
N VAL A 174 -26.41 1.26 -16.64
CA VAL A 174 -27.51 0.49 -16.04
C VAL A 174 -28.34 1.45 -15.20
N ARG A 175 -29.34 2.07 -15.83
CA ARG A 175 -30.50 2.60 -15.11
C ARG A 175 -31.60 1.54 -15.21
N GLU A 176 -31.70 0.71 -14.19
CA GLU A 176 -32.99 0.14 -13.82
C GLU A 176 -32.93 -0.29 -12.35
N LEU A 177 -33.62 0.50 -11.53
CA LEU A 177 -34.01 0.15 -10.17
C LEU A 177 -34.88 -1.09 -10.26
N VAL A 178 -34.43 -2.22 -9.69
CA VAL A 178 -35.35 -3.30 -9.34
C VAL A 178 -35.89 -2.96 -7.95
N PRO A 179 -37.18 -2.58 -7.81
CA PRO A 179 -37.76 -2.40 -6.49
C PRO A 179 -37.86 -3.78 -5.82
N PHE A 180 -37.45 -3.85 -4.55
CA PHE A 180 -37.74 -5.02 -3.72
C PHE A 180 -39.25 -5.06 -3.47
N GLY A 181 -39.93 -6.11 -3.96
CA GLY A 181 -41.26 -6.50 -3.49
C GLY A 181 -42.19 -7.12 -4.54
N SER A 182 -42.32 -8.45 -4.50
CA SER A 182 -43.56 -9.23 -4.32
C SER A 182 -43.15 -10.68 -4.07
#